data_AF-A0A9R1AG66-F1
#
_entry.id   AF-A0A9R1AG66-F1
#
_cell.length_a   1.000
_cell.length_b   1.000
_cell.length_c   1.000
_cell.angle_alpha   90.00
_cell.angle_beta   90.00
_cell.angle_gamma   90.00
#
_symmetry.space_group_name_H-M   'P 1'
#
loop_
_entity.id
_entity.type
_entity.pdbx_description
1 polymer ?
#
loop_
_entity_poly.entity_id
_entity_poly.type
_entity_poly.pdbx_seq_one_letter_code
_entity_poly.pdbx_strand_id
1 'polypeptide(L)'
;MASHIVGYPRMGPKRELKFALESFWDGKSSAEDLEKVATDLRASIWKQMADAGIKYIPSNTFSYYDQVLDTTAMLGAVPDRYSWTGGEINLSTYFSMARGNATVPAMEMTKWFDTNITATLSSLNWLLAPSSPTLLTRLSMSTRRLRRLGVDTVPVLVGPVSYLLLSKAAKGVEKSFSPLSLLSSILPVYKEVIAQLKAAGASWIQFDEPTLVKDLESHQLSAFSAAYSELESALSGLNVLVETYFADVPADSYKILTSLSSVTAYGFDLERGTKTLELVKSGFPAGKYLFAGVVDGRNIWADDLAASLATLQSLEAVVGKDKLVVSTSCSLMHTAVDLVNETKLDDEIKSWLAFAAQKVVEVNALAKALAGQKDEAYFSANAAALASRRSSPRVTNEEVQKAATALKGSDHRRATTVSARLDAQQKKLNLPILPTTTIGSFPQTVELRRVRRGGGVHQCHQGGD
;
A
#
# COMPACT_ATOMS: atom_id res chain seq x y z
N MET A 1 7.09 3.23 -24.66
CA MET A 1 7.23 2.61 -23.33
C MET A 1 5.89 2.60 -22.63
N ALA A 2 5.66 1.61 -21.77
CA ALA A 2 4.42 1.46 -21.02
C ALA A 2 4.52 2.08 -19.62
N SER A 3 3.38 2.42 -19.04
CA SER A 3 3.20 2.98 -17.71
C SER A 3 2.32 2.08 -16.84
N HIS A 4 2.65 1.96 -15.56
CA HIS A 4 1.97 1.12 -14.57
C HIS A 4 1.80 1.87 -13.24
N ILE A 5 0.73 1.55 -12.52
CA ILE A 5 0.51 2.00 -11.14
C ILE A 5 0.28 0.76 -10.28
N VAL A 6 1.09 0.55 -9.25
CA VAL A 6 0.99 -0.64 -8.38
C VAL A 6 -0.36 -0.67 -7.64
N GLY A 7 -0.86 0.49 -7.22
CA GLY A 7 -2.18 0.63 -6.60
C GLY A 7 -2.54 2.08 -6.29
N TYR A 8 -3.78 2.33 -5.86
CA TYR A 8 -4.33 3.69 -5.74
C TYR A 8 -5.12 3.90 -4.43
N PRO A 9 -5.15 5.14 -3.86
CA PRO A 9 -6.00 5.47 -2.72
C PRO A 9 -7.49 5.23 -3.00
N ARG A 10 -8.16 4.59 -2.04
CA ARG A 10 -9.58 4.22 -2.14
C ARG A 10 -10.55 5.11 -1.36
N MET A 11 -10.02 6.02 -0.54
CA MET A 11 -10.87 6.83 0.35
C MET A 11 -11.72 7.88 -0.39
N GLY A 12 -11.33 8.22 -1.63
CA GLY A 12 -11.93 9.27 -2.43
C GLY A 12 -11.37 10.67 -2.12
N PRO A 13 -11.39 11.62 -3.07
CA PRO A 13 -10.81 12.95 -2.92
C PRO A 13 -11.36 13.75 -1.72
N LYS A 14 -12.61 13.50 -1.33
CA LYS A 14 -13.29 14.16 -0.21
C LYS A 14 -13.63 13.21 0.93
N ARG A 15 -13.01 12.02 0.95
CA ARG A 15 -13.24 10.94 1.93
C ARG A 15 -14.64 10.33 1.84
N GLU A 16 -15.17 10.24 0.64
CA GLU A 16 -16.49 9.67 0.32
C GLU A 16 -16.65 8.28 0.95
N LEU A 17 -15.64 7.42 0.82
CA LEU A 17 -15.69 6.06 1.38
C LEU A 17 -15.76 6.07 2.91
N LYS A 18 -15.08 7.00 3.57
CA LYS A 18 -15.13 7.13 5.04
C LYS A 18 -16.57 7.34 5.51
N PHE A 19 -17.23 8.32 4.92
CA PHE A 19 -18.57 8.72 5.35
C PHE A 19 -19.61 7.68 4.97
N ALA A 20 -19.45 7.01 3.83
CA ALA A 20 -20.31 5.88 3.45
C ALA A 20 -20.18 4.70 4.42
N LEU A 21 -18.95 4.34 4.82
CA LEU A 21 -18.70 3.28 5.80
C LEU A 21 -19.28 3.64 7.18
N GLU A 22 -19.03 4.86 7.68
CA GLU A 22 -19.57 5.32 8.96
C GLU A 22 -21.10 5.36 8.95
N SER A 23 -21.70 5.85 7.87
CA SER A 23 -23.16 5.85 7.68
C SER A 23 -23.74 4.43 7.71
N PHE A 24 -23.09 3.49 7.00
CA PHE A 24 -23.51 2.09 6.99
C PHE A 24 -23.41 1.43 8.36
N TRP A 25 -22.29 1.63 9.08
CA TRP A 25 -22.10 1.06 10.41
C TRP A 25 -23.04 1.66 11.46
N ASP A 26 -23.44 2.92 11.29
CA ASP A 26 -24.44 3.59 12.13
C ASP A 26 -25.89 3.20 11.76
N GLY A 27 -26.09 2.37 10.74
CA GLY A 27 -27.42 1.97 10.26
C GLY A 27 -28.19 3.07 9.53
N LYS A 28 -27.50 4.14 9.09
CA LYS A 28 -28.09 5.31 8.40
C LYS A 28 -28.19 5.13 6.89
N SER A 29 -27.53 4.11 6.33
CA SER A 29 -27.57 3.78 4.90
C SER A 29 -27.54 2.27 4.70
N SER A 30 -28.05 1.80 3.56
CA SER A 30 -28.10 0.39 3.20
C SER A 30 -26.76 -0.15 2.66
N ALA A 31 -26.66 -1.47 2.51
CA ALA A 31 -25.53 -2.10 1.81
C ALA A 31 -25.47 -1.70 0.33
N GLU A 32 -26.62 -1.44 -0.29
CA GLU A 32 -26.73 -1.00 -1.68
C GLU A 32 -26.18 0.42 -1.86
N ASP A 33 -26.47 1.32 -0.91
CA ASP A 33 -25.90 2.68 -0.88
C ASP A 33 -24.37 2.65 -0.76
N LEU A 34 -23.85 1.80 0.13
CA LEU A 34 -22.41 1.62 0.30
C LEU A 34 -21.77 1.07 -0.99
N GLU A 35 -22.38 0.07 -1.62
CA GLU A 35 -21.90 -0.52 -2.87
C GLU A 35 -21.94 0.50 -4.03
N LYS A 36 -22.94 1.37 -4.05
CA LYS A 36 -23.04 2.46 -5.03
C LYS A 36 -21.85 3.42 -4.90
N VAL A 37 -21.58 3.93 -3.70
CA VAL A 37 -20.43 4.84 -3.46
C VAL A 37 -19.12 4.16 -3.86
N ALA A 38 -18.94 2.89 -3.48
CA ALA A 38 -17.75 2.13 -3.82
C ALA A 38 -17.60 1.92 -5.34
N THR A 39 -18.69 1.65 -6.03
CA THR A 39 -18.73 1.49 -7.48
C THR A 39 -18.38 2.78 -8.21
N ASP A 40 -18.94 3.90 -7.76
CA ASP A 40 -18.69 5.22 -8.34
C ASP A 40 -17.21 5.63 -8.14
N LEU A 41 -16.64 5.39 -6.95
CA LEU A 41 -15.22 5.64 -6.66
C LEU A 41 -14.28 4.79 -7.53
N ARG A 42 -14.55 3.49 -7.65
CA ARG A 42 -13.73 2.63 -8.52
C ARG A 42 -13.76 3.10 -9.97
N ALA A 43 -14.96 3.43 -10.48
CA ALA A 43 -15.13 3.93 -11.84
C ALA A 43 -14.37 5.24 -12.07
N SER A 44 -14.43 6.20 -11.15
CA SER A 44 -13.71 7.46 -11.29
C SER A 44 -12.19 7.28 -11.26
N ILE A 45 -11.68 6.40 -10.38
CA ILE A 45 -10.25 6.10 -10.25
C ILE A 45 -9.71 5.47 -11.54
N TRP A 46 -10.42 4.47 -12.09
CA TRP A 46 -10.01 3.82 -13.34
C TRP A 46 -10.08 4.77 -14.52
N LYS A 47 -11.14 5.57 -14.62
CA LYS A 47 -11.27 6.59 -15.66
C LYS A 47 -10.14 7.61 -15.57
N GLN A 48 -9.80 8.10 -14.38
CA GLN A 48 -8.72 9.04 -14.18
C GLN A 48 -7.37 8.50 -14.66
N MET A 49 -7.02 7.25 -14.31
CA MET A 49 -5.79 6.61 -14.79
C MET A 49 -5.80 6.37 -16.31
N ALA A 50 -6.94 5.99 -16.87
CA ALA A 50 -7.11 5.79 -18.31
C ALA A 50 -6.97 7.11 -19.08
N ASP A 51 -7.62 8.18 -18.61
CA ASP A 51 -7.54 9.53 -19.19
C ASP A 51 -6.11 10.09 -19.09
N ALA A 52 -5.37 9.74 -18.03
CA ALA A 52 -3.95 10.08 -17.90
C ALA A 52 -3.04 9.25 -18.82
N GLY A 53 -3.55 8.20 -19.48
CA GLY A 53 -2.82 7.36 -20.42
C GLY A 53 -2.04 6.20 -19.80
N ILE A 54 -2.40 5.77 -18.58
CA ILE A 54 -1.77 4.60 -17.95
C ILE A 54 -2.11 3.33 -18.73
N LYS A 55 -1.09 2.56 -19.10
CA LYS A 55 -1.28 1.30 -19.85
C LYS A 55 -1.74 0.15 -18.94
N TYR A 56 -1.09 -0.03 -17.80
CA TYR A 56 -1.38 -1.10 -16.87
C TYR A 56 -2.08 -0.53 -15.63
N ILE A 57 -3.42 -0.57 -15.64
CA ILE A 57 -4.25 0.01 -14.58
C ILE A 57 -4.59 -1.05 -13.53
N PRO A 58 -4.31 -0.82 -12.23
CA PRO A 58 -4.58 -1.82 -11.21
C PRO A 58 -6.08 -1.98 -10.96
N SER A 59 -6.48 -3.22 -10.71
CA SER A 59 -7.80 -3.59 -10.19
C SER A 59 -7.63 -4.42 -8.92
N ASN A 60 -8.70 -4.51 -8.12
CA ASN A 60 -8.67 -5.10 -6.77
C ASN A 60 -7.81 -4.36 -5.72
N THR A 61 -7.45 -3.10 -5.98
CA THR A 61 -6.78 -2.25 -4.99
C THR A 61 -7.76 -1.52 -4.08
N PHE A 62 -9.03 -1.45 -4.50
CA PHE A 62 -10.14 -1.02 -3.66
C PHE A 62 -10.47 -2.10 -2.61
N SER A 63 -10.74 -1.65 -1.39
CA SER A 63 -11.24 -2.46 -0.29
C SER A 63 -12.22 -1.63 0.54
N TYR A 64 -13.18 -2.28 1.19
CA TYR A 64 -14.01 -1.61 2.19
C TYR A 64 -13.26 -1.34 3.48
N TYR A 65 -12.18 -2.07 3.77
CA TYR A 65 -11.42 -1.88 5.00
C TYR A 65 -9.93 -2.10 4.78
N ASP A 66 -9.54 -3.31 4.36
CA ASP A 66 -8.15 -3.75 4.25
C ASP A 66 -7.98 -4.86 3.21
N GLN A 67 -6.97 -4.75 2.36
CA GLN A 67 -6.70 -5.70 1.27
C GLN A 67 -6.17 -7.05 1.77
N VAL A 68 -5.53 -7.09 2.95
CA VAL A 68 -5.14 -8.36 3.57
C VAL A 68 -6.40 -9.07 4.09
N LEU A 69 -7.31 -8.34 4.74
CA LEU A 69 -8.62 -8.86 5.12
C LEU A 69 -9.46 -9.33 3.92
N ASP A 70 -9.37 -8.65 2.78
CA ASP A 70 -10.00 -9.12 1.54
C ASP A 70 -9.42 -10.48 1.11
N THR A 71 -8.10 -10.66 1.25
CA THR A 71 -7.44 -11.95 0.98
C THR A 71 -7.88 -13.02 2.00
N THR A 72 -8.02 -12.67 3.29
CA THR A 72 -8.60 -13.55 4.31
C THR A 72 -10.01 -14.02 3.91
N ALA A 73 -10.84 -13.09 3.43
CA ALA A 73 -12.19 -13.38 2.98
C ALA A 73 -12.19 -14.23 1.69
N MET A 74 -11.29 -13.95 0.74
CA MET A 74 -11.08 -14.75 -0.48
C MET A 74 -10.84 -16.22 -0.14
N LEU A 75 -9.96 -16.46 0.83
CA LEU A 75 -9.52 -17.79 1.25
C LEU A 75 -10.48 -18.48 2.22
N GLY A 76 -11.59 -17.85 2.60
CA GLY A 76 -12.49 -18.41 3.62
C GLY A 76 -11.80 -18.59 4.98
N ALA A 77 -10.75 -17.82 5.27
CA ALA A 77 -9.96 -17.92 6.49
C ALA A 77 -10.60 -17.16 7.67
N VAL A 78 -11.91 -17.35 7.88
CA VAL A 78 -12.69 -16.68 8.91
C VAL A 78 -12.59 -17.44 10.23
N PRO A 79 -12.12 -16.82 11.33
CA PRO A 79 -12.06 -17.51 12.62
C PRO A 79 -13.44 -17.93 13.16
N ASP A 80 -13.52 -19.11 13.78
CA ASP A 80 -14.77 -19.73 14.30
C ASP A 80 -15.60 -18.82 15.20
N ARG A 81 -14.93 -17.93 15.95
CA ARG A 81 -15.61 -16.96 16.85
C ARG A 81 -16.56 -16.01 16.14
N TYR A 82 -16.45 -15.85 14.82
CA TYR A 82 -17.38 -15.05 14.02
C TYR A 82 -18.57 -15.86 13.50
N SER A 83 -18.69 -17.13 13.89
CA SER A 83 -19.83 -18.03 13.63
C SER A 83 -20.22 -18.13 12.15
N TRP A 84 -19.24 -18.02 11.26
CA TRP A 84 -19.46 -18.22 9.83
C TRP A 84 -19.43 -19.71 9.50
N THR A 85 -20.49 -20.21 8.87
CA THR A 85 -20.70 -21.64 8.60
C THR A 85 -20.37 -22.04 7.16
N GLY A 86 -19.56 -21.24 6.47
CA GLY A 86 -19.23 -21.42 5.05
C GLY A 86 -20.16 -20.66 4.09
N GLY A 87 -19.81 -20.67 2.80
CA GLY A 87 -20.55 -19.98 1.73
C GLY A 87 -20.06 -18.55 1.47
N GLU A 88 -20.94 -17.66 1.04
CA GLU A 88 -20.58 -16.26 0.80
C GLU A 88 -20.29 -15.51 2.11
N ILE A 89 -19.16 -14.81 2.17
CA ILE A 89 -18.87 -13.85 3.24
C ILE A 89 -19.56 -12.53 2.91
N ASN A 90 -20.63 -12.24 3.65
CA ASN A 90 -21.35 -10.97 3.55
C ASN A 90 -20.63 -9.83 4.30
N LEU A 91 -21.09 -8.59 4.11
CA LEU A 91 -20.51 -7.40 4.75
C LEU A 91 -20.56 -7.46 6.28
N SER A 92 -21.57 -8.11 6.87
CA SER A 92 -21.65 -8.24 8.33
C SER A 92 -20.49 -9.07 8.88
N THR A 93 -20.23 -10.26 8.32
CA THR A 93 -19.09 -11.10 8.72
C THR A 93 -17.76 -10.40 8.43
N TYR A 94 -17.63 -9.76 7.26
CA TYR A 94 -16.43 -9.01 6.90
C TYR A 94 -16.12 -7.88 7.91
N PHE A 95 -17.09 -7.04 8.25
CA PHE A 95 -16.88 -5.98 9.23
C PHE A 95 -16.77 -6.50 10.67
N SER A 96 -17.40 -7.63 11.00
CA SER A 96 -17.22 -8.30 12.29
C SER A 96 -15.75 -8.67 12.50
N MET A 97 -15.07 -9.18 11.47
CA MET A 97 -13.62 -9.41 11.51
C MET A 97 -12.83 -8.09 11.63
N ALA A 98 -13.19 -7.08 10.85
CA ALA A 98 -12.45 -5.81 10.79
C ALA A 98 -12.51 -4.97 12.07
N ARG A 99 -13.69 -4.88 12.71
CA ARG A 99 -13.97 -3.92 13.80
C ARG A 99 -14.74 -4.54 14.96
N GLY A 100 -14.96 -5.85 14.96
CA GLY A 100 -15.71 -6.54 16.00
C GLY A 100 -17.19 -6.22 15.96
N ASN A 101 -17.91 -6.76 16.95
CA ASN A 101 -19.31 -6.47 17.19
C ASN A 101 -19.58 -6.44 18.71
N ALA A 102 -20.85 -6.41 19.12
CA ALA A 102 -21.23 -6.32 20.53
C ALA A 102 -20.75 -7.50 21.41
N THR A 103 -20.47 -8.66 20.81
CA THR A 103 -20.13 -9.90 21.53
C THR A 103 -18.75 -10.45 21.19
N VAL A 104 -18.18 -10.11 20.02
CA VAL A 104 -16.92 -10.68 19.52
C VAL A 104 -15.92 -9.57 19.20
N PRO A 105 -14.66 -9.66 19.67
CA PRO A 105 -13.64 -8.68 19.34
C PRO A 105 -13.22 -8.72 17.87
N ALA A 106 -12.71 -7.60 17.37
CA ALA A 106 -12.05 -7.50 16.07
C ALA A 106 -10.80 -8.41 15.97
N MET A 107 -10.34 -8.65 14.74
CA MET A 107 -9.02 -9.21 14.49
C MET A 107 -7.93 -8.20 14.85
N GLU A 108 -6.72 -8.70 15.13
CA GLU A 108 -5.56 -7.85 15.45
C GLU A 108 -5.22 -6.98 14.23
N MET A 109 -4.85 -5.73 14.47
CA MET A 109 -4.27 -4.85 13.45
C MET A 109 -2.80 -4.65 13.76
N THR A 110 -1.95 -4.76 12.74
CA THR A 110 -0.50 -4.52 12.84
C THR A 110 -0.04 -3.53 11.77
N LYS A 111 1.14 -2.92 11.95
CA LYS A 111 1.73 -2.06 10.92
C LYS A 111 1.98 -2.86 9.64
N TRP A 112 1.61 -2.28 8.50
CA TRP A 112 2.01 -2.76 7.19
C TRP A 112 3.45 -2.34 6.93
N PHE A 113 4.40 -3.23 7.23
CA PHE A 113 5.84 -2.97 7.14
C PHE A 113 6.25 -1.70 7.93
N ASP A 114 7.15 -0.88 7.38
CA ASP A 114 7.61 0.38 7.98
C ASP A 114 6.70 1.57 7.61
N THR A 115 5.48 1.32 7.15
CA THR A 115 4.50 2.36 6.79
C THR A 115 3.68 2.83 8.00
N ASN A 116 2.87 3.87 7.78
CA ASN A 116 1.87 4.35 8.75
C ASN A 116 0.49 3.71 8.54
N ILE A 117 0.35 2.80 7.56
CA ILE A 117 -0.88 2.04 7.34
C ILE A 117 -0.84 0.78 8.21
N THR A 118 -2.01 0.34 8.63
CA THR A 118 -2.20 -0.91 9.36
C THR A 118 -2.95 -1.91 8.50
N ALA A 119 -2.61 -3.19 8.64
CA ALA A 119 -3.28 -4.30 7.99
C ALA A 119 -3.92 -5.21 9.05
N THR A 120 -5.02 -5.85 8.68
CA THR A 120 -5.71 -6.82 9.53
C THR A 120 -4.95 -8.13 9.48
N LEU A 121 -4.53 -8.59 10.63
CA LEU A 121 -3.72 -9.78 10.74
C LEU A 121 -4.58 -11.03 10.66
N SER A 122 -4.35 -11.83 9.63
CA SER A 122 -4.95 -13.16 9.50
C SER A 122 -4.55 -14.07 10.65
N SER A 123 -5.56 -14.63 11.33
CA SER A 123 -5.39 -15.58 12.41
C SER A 123 -5.79 -16.97 11.90
N LEU A 124 -4.78 -17.81 11.64
CA LEU A 124 -4.95 -19.08 10.92
C LEU A 124 -4.92 -20.28 11.87
N ASN A 125 -5.72 -21.29 11.53
CA ASN A 125 -5.71 -22.62 12.14
C ASN A 125 -5.63 -23.68 11.02
N TRP A 126 -5.66 -24.96 11.36
CA TRP A 126 -5.56 -26.05 10.38
C TRP A 126 -6.75 -26.18 9.42
N LEU A 127 -7.87 -25.50 9.70
CA LEU A 127 -9.11 -25.61 8.94
C LEU A 127 -9.35 -24.32 8.14
N LEU A 128 -9.10 -24.38 6.84
CA LEU A 128 -9.62 -23.41 5.90
C LEU A 128 -10.98 -23.91 5.41
N ALA A 129 -12.01 -23.09 5.51
CA ALA A 129 -13.30 -23.43 4.92
C ALA A 129 -13.21 -23.33 3.38
N PRO A 130 -14.10 -24.02 2.63
CA PRO A 130 -14.19 -23.84 1.19
C PRO A 130 -14.38 -22.36 0.80
N SER A 131 -13.79 -21.99 -0.34
CA SER A 131 -13.63 -20.63 -0.84
C SER A 131 -14.94 -19.80 -0.88
N SER A 132 -14.82 -18.48 -0.72
CA SER A 132 -15.95 -17.53 -0.80
C SER A 132 -16.20 -17.07 -2.24
N PRO A 133 -17.32 -17.42 -2.89
CA PRO A 133 -17.58 -17.14 -4.32
C PRO A 133 -17.73 -15.64 -4.67
N THR A 134 -17.90 -14.76 -3.69
CA THR A 134 -18.43 -13.40 -3.95
C THR A 134 -17.33 -12.37 -4.09
N LEU A 135 -16.21 -12.52 -3.38
CA LEU A 135 -15.02 -11.71 -3.66
C LEU A 135 -14.54 -11.98 -5.11
N LEU A 136 -14.57 -13.25 -5.48
CA LEU A 136 -14.33 -13.79 -6.81
C LEU A 136 -15.27 -13.22 -7.88
N THR A 137 -16.57 -13.09 -7.55
CA THR A 137 -17.57 -12.49 -8.44
C THR A 137 -17.36 -10.96 -8.60
N ARG A 138 -17.08 -10.22 -7.52
CA ARG A 138 -16.80 -8.77 -7.56
C ARG A 138 -15.56 -8.44 -8.39
N LEU A 139 -14.50 -9.23 -8.22
CA LEU A 139 -13.27 -9.20 -9.00
C LEU A 139 -13.55 -9.38 -10.50
N SER A 140 -14.22 -10.47 -10.84
CA SER A 140 -14.54 -10.83 -12.23
C SER A 140 -15.49 -9.82 -12.90
N MET A 141 -16.47 -9.29 -12.16
CA MET A 141 -17.38 -8.26 -12.67
C MET A 141 -16.65 -6.94 -12.94
N SER A 142 -15.75 -6.53 -12.06
CA SER A 142 -14.95 -5.31 -12.22
C SER A 142 -14.10 -5.38 -13.49
N THR A 143 -13.38 -6.50 -13.68
CA THR A 143 -12.57 -6.77 -14.87
C THR A 143 -13.41 -6.75 -16.15
N ARG A 144 -14.56 -7.44 -16.17
CA ARG A 144 -15.45 -7.45 -17.34
C ARG A 144 -16.01 -6.07 -17.67
N ARG A 145 -16.39 -5.28 -16.65
CA ARG A 145 -17.00 -3.96 -16.85
C ARG A 145 -16.02 -2.96 -17.45
N LEU A 146 -14.76 -2.98 -17.01
CA LEU A 146 -13.72 -2.10 -17.52
C LEU A 146 -13.24 -2.47 -18.91
N ARG A 147 -13.14 -3.77 -19.21
CA ARG A 147 -12.86 -4.23 -20.58
C ARG A 147 -13.91 -3.73 -21.58
N ARG A 148 -15.18 -3.70 -21.20
CA ARG A 148 -16.25 -3.13 -22.05
C ARG A 148 -16.07 -1.63 -22.31
N LEU A 149 -15.30 -0.93 -21.47
CA LEU A 149 -14.93 0.48 -21.65
C LEU A 149 -13.57 0.64 -22.35
N GLY A 150 -12.99 -0.45 -22.88
CA GLY A 150 -11.68 -0.43 -23.54
C GLY A 150 -10.49 -0.31 -22.58
N VAL A 151 -10.72 -0.48 -21.27
CA VAL A 151 -9.68 -0.39 -20.24
C VAL A 151 -9.30 -1.79 -19.77
N ASP A 152 -8.09 -2.22 -20.13
CA ASP A 152 -7.49 -3.45 -19.60
C ASP A 152 -6.91 -3.19 -18.21
N THR A 153 -7.35 -3.97 -17.23
CA THR A 153 -6.84 -3.88 -15.86
C THR A 153 -5.95 -5.06 -15.49
N VAL A 154 -5.07 -4.81 -14.52
CA VAL A 154 -4.20 -5.80 -13.88
C VAL A 154 -4.78 -6.10 -12.50
N PRO A 155 -5.38 -7.28 -12.26
CA PRO A 155 -5.84 -7.69 -10.94
C PRO A 155 -4.66 -7.83 -9.98
N VAL A 156 -4.75 -7.17 -8.83
CA VAL A 156 -3.72 -7.21 -7.77
C VAL A 156 -4.19 -8.14 -6.66
N LEU A 157 -3.37 -9.13 -6.33
CA LEU A 157 -3.59 -10.05 -5.22
C LEU A 157 -2.40 -10.00 -4.28
N VAL A 158 -2.64 -10.07 -2.97
CA VAL A 158 -1.55 -10.39 -2.04
C VAL A 158 -1.07 -11.80 -2.36
N GLY A 159 0.23 -11.96 -2.60
CA GLY A 159 0.84 -13.23 -2.97
C GLY A 159 0.67 -14.29 -1.88
N PRO A 160 0.52 -15.58 -2.25
CA PRO A 160 0.21 -16.64 -1.31
C PRO A 160 1.27 -16.81 -0.21
N VAL A 161 2.55 -16.60 -0.54
CA VAL A 161 3.63 -16.79 0.44
C VAL A 161 3.71 -15.61 1.40
N SER A 162 3.66 -14.38 0.88
CA SER A 162 3.61 -13.17 1.72
C SER A 162 2.39 -13.14 2.62
N TYR A 163 1.21 -13.56 2.13
CA TYR A 163 0.01 -13.68 2.97
C TYR A 163 0.25 -14.58 4.19
N LEU A 164 0.82 -15.78 3.99
CA LEU A 164 1.11 -16.70 5.09
C LEU A 164 2.22 -16.20 6.01
N LEU A 165 3.31 -15.64 5.46
CA LEU A 165 4.41 -15.05 6.25
C LEU A 165 3.97 -13.85 7.09
N LEU A 166 2.94 -13.13 6.66
CA LEU A 166 2.35 -12.02 7.39
C LEU A 166 1.23 -12.47 8.35
N SER A 167 0.78 -13.72 8.27
CA SER A 167 -0.25 -14.27 9.14
C SER A 167 0.32 -14.75 10.49
N LYS A 168 -0.56 -15.00 11.48
CA LYS A 168 -0.20 -15.66 12.74
C LYS A 168 -1.09 -16.85 13.04
N ALA A 169 -0.56 -17.76 13.85
CA ALA A 169 -1.33 -18.84 14.46
C ALA A 169 -2.47 -18.28 15.32
N ALA A 170 -3.65 -18.87 15.22
CA ALA A 170 -4.76 -18.56 16.11
C ALA A 170 -4.46 -19.01 17.55
N LYS A 171 -5.14 -18.38 18.52
CA LYS A 171 -5.03 -18.78 19.93
C LYS A 171 -5.49 -20.24 20.08
N GLY A 172 -4.71 -21.03 20.82
CA GLY A 172 -5.00 -22.44 21.06
C GLY A 172 -4.42 -23.40 20.01
N VAL A 173 -3.81 -22.90 18.94
CA VAL A 173 -3.04 -23.73 18.00
C VAL A 173 -1.70 -24.12 18.63
N GLU A 174 -1.24 -25.33 18.34
CA GLU A 174 0.05 -25.85 18.81
C GLU A 174 1.24 -24.97 18.40
N LYS A 175 2.28 -24.91 19.24
CA LYS A 175 3.46 -24.07 18.99
C LYS A 175 4.29 -24.49 17.77
N SER A 176 4.16 -25.75 17.35
CA SER A 176 4.78 -26.31 16.15
C SER A 176 4.13 -25.84 14.85
N PHE A 177 2.92 -25.27 14.90
CA PHE A 177 2.24 -24.78 13.72
C PHE A 177 2.96 -23.56 13.13
N SER A 178 3.28 -23.65 11.85
CA SER A 178 3.75 -22.54 11.04
C SER A 178 2.68 -22.17 10.01
N PRO A 179 2.25 -20.90 9.89
CA PRO A 179 1.33 -20.48 8.83
C PRO A 179 1.74 -20.93 7.44
N LEU A 180 3.05 -21.00 7.13
CA LEU A 180 3.56 -21.49 5.85
C LEU A 180 3.17 -22.94 5.54
N SER A 181 2.86 -23.77 6.54
CA SER A 181 2.42 -25.15 6.31
C SER A 181 1.07 -25.23 5.59
N LEU A 182 0.29 -24.14 5.59
CA LEU A 182 -0.99 -24.03 4.90
C LEU A 182 -0.85 -23.69 3.41
N LEU A 183 0.37 -23.59 2.88
CA LEU A 183 0.60 -23.22 1.49
C LEU A 183 -0.15 -24.15 0.52
N SER A 184 -0.01 -25.47 0.68
CA SER A 184 -0.74 -26.44 -0.16
C SER A 184 -2.26 -26.34 -0.04
N SER A 185 -2.78 -25.85 1.09
CA SER A 185 -4.21 -25.67 1.33
C SER A 185 -4.77 -24.40 0.68
N ILE A 186 -4.00 -23.31 0.59
CA ILE A 186 -4.47 -22.05 -0.01
C ILE A 186 -4.32 -22.01 -1.53
N LEU A 187 -3.32 -22.70 -2.10
CA LEU A 187 -3.02 -22.64 -3.53
C LEU A 187 -4.19 -23.09 -4.43
N PRO A 188 -5.00 -24.11 -4.09
CA PRO A 188 -6.20 -24.44 -4.84
C PRO A 188 -7.16 -23.24 -5.01
N VAL A 189 -7.37 -22.45 -3.96
CA VAL A 189 -8.21 -21.25 -4.02
C VAL A 189 -7.58 -20.20 -4.94
N TYR A 190 -6.26 -19.98 -4.87
CA TYR A 190 -5.57 -19.11 -5.81
C TYR A 190 -5.75 -19.57 -7.26
N LYS A 191 -5.68 -20.89 -7.54
CA LYS A 191 -5.95 -21.44 -8.89
C LYS A 191 -7.37 -21.15 -9.36
N GLU A 192 -8.37 -21.28 -8.49
CA GLU A 192 -9.76 -20.92 -8.79
C GLU A 192 -9.89 -19.44 -9.13
N VAL A 193 -9.27 -18.55 -8.33
CA VAL A 193 -9.25 -17.10 -8.58
C VAL A 193 -8.63 -16.81 -9.95
N ILE A 194 -7.46 -17.39 -10.25
CA ILE A 194 -6.75 -17.20 -11.51
C ILE A 194 -7.63 -17.66 -12.69
N ALA A 195 -8.26 -18.83 -12.59
CA ALA A 195 -9.14 -19.36 -13.63
C ALA A 195 -10.33 -18.42 -13.91
N GLN A 196 -10.94 -17.85 -12.86
CA GLN A 196 -12.03 -16.90 -13.01
C GLN A 196 -11.57 -15.57 -13.62
N LEU A 197 -10.42 -15.06 -13.22
CA LEU A 197 -9.83 -13.86 -13.81
C LEU A 197 -9.54 -14.06 -15.30
N LYS A 198 -8.99 -15.21 -15.69
CA LYS A 198 -8.80 -15.59 -17.10
C LYS A 198 -10.13 -15.67 -17.86
N ALA A 199 -11.14 -16.31 -17.28
CA ALA A 199 -12.48 -16.38 -17.87
C ALA A 199 -13.19 -15.02 -17.93
N ALA A 200 -12.80 -14.06 -17.08
CA ALA A 200 -13.21 -12.66 -17.16
C ALA A 200 -12.41 -11.85 -18.19
N GLY A 201 -11.41 -12.47 -18.82
CA GLY A 201 -10.58 -11.92 -19.88
C GLY A 201 -9.25 -11.32 -19.40
N ALA A 202 -8.87 -11.45 -18.12
CA ALA A 202 -7.57 -10.93 -17.67
C ALA A 202 -6.42 -11.53 -18.50
N SER A 203 -5.50 -10.68 -18.96
CA SER A 203 -4.28 -11.07 -19.70
C SER A 203 -3.01 -10.81 -18.88
N TRP A 204 -3.17 -10.09 -17.77
CA TRP A 204 -2.14 -9.77 -16.78
C TRP A 204 -2.68 -10.06 -15.38
N ILE A 205 -1.80 -10.37 -14.45
CA ILE A 205 -2.08 -10.47 -13.01
C ILE A 205 -0.85 -10.00 -12.23
N GLN A 206 -1.07 -9.33 -11.11
CA GLN A 206 -0.04 -8.90 -10.18
C GLN A 206 -0.19 -9.66 -8.85
N PHE A 207 0.90 -10.25 -8.40
CA PHE A 207 1.04 -10.77 -7.05
C PHE A 207 1.98 -9.87 -6.25
N ASP A 208 1.45 -9.29 -5.19
CA ASP A 208 2.23 -8.53 -4.22
C ASP A 208 2.95 -9.52 -3.30
N GLU A 209 4.27 -9.67 -3.47
CA GLU A 209 5.13 -10.49 -2.61
C GLU A 209 6.14 -9.63 -1.81
N PRO A 210 5.69 -8.61 -1.06
CA PRO A 210 6.59 -7.66 -0.42
C PRO A 210 7.44 -8.25 0.68
N THR A 211 7.14 -9.45 1.19
CA THR A 211 8.02 -10.10 2.19
C THR A 211 9.39 -10.47 1.63
N LEU A 212 9.55 -10.53 0.29
CA LEU A 212 10.83 -10.78 -0.36
C LEU A 212 11.89 -9.70 -0.09
N VAL A 213 11.50 -8.52 0.41
CA VAL A 213 12.43 -7.46 0.84
C VAL A 213 12.92 -7.64 2.29
N LYS A 214 12.43 -8.65 3.01
CA LYS A 214 12.83 -8.96 4.38
C LYS A 214 14.00 -9.95 4.37
N ASP A 215 14.69 -10.04 5.50
CA ASP A 215 15.58 -11.17 5.78
C ASP A 215 14.74 -12.45 5.96
N LEU A 216 14.80 -13.33 4.97
CA LEU A 216 14.08 -14.59 4.94
C LEU A 216 15.04 -15.77 5.07
N GLU A 217 14.64 -16.78 5.83
CA GLU A 217 15.39 -18.03 5.94
C GLU A 217 15.24 -18.87 4.65
N SER A 218 16.19 -19.77 4.39
CA SER A 218 16.21 -20.59 3.17
C SER A 218 14.92 -21.39 2.94
N HIS A 219 14.28 -21.87 4.02
CA HIS A 219 13.03 -22.62 3.92
C HIS A 219 11.84 -21.72 3.51
N GLN A 220 11.86 -20.45 3.91
CA GLN A 220 10.86 -19.45 3.55
C GLN A 220 11.03 -19.02 2.08
N LEU A 221 12.28 -18.82 1.65
CA LEU A 221 12.61 -18.54 0.25
C LEU A 221 12.19 -19.69 -0.68
N SER A 222 12.44 -20.93 -0.26
CA SER A 222 12.04 -22.13 -1.02
C SER A 222 10.51 -22.25 -1.19
N ALA A 223 9.74 -21.68 -0.26
CA ALA A 223 8.28 -21.67 -0.36
C ALA A 223 7.77 -20.87 -1.56
N PHE A 224 8.48 -19.83 -2.00
CA PHE A 224 8.15 -19.10 -3.24
C PHE A 224 8.31 -19.99 -4.47
N SER A 225 9.46 -20.67 -4.60
CA SER A 225 9.66 -21.61 -5.71
C SER A 225 8.59 -22.70 -5.72
N ALA A 226 8.24 -23.25 -4.56
CA ALA A 226 7.18 -24.26 -4.45
C ALA A 226 5.80 -23.70 -4.87
N ALA A 227 5.43 -22.53 -4.37
CA ALA A 227 4.14 -21.89 -4.67
C ALA A 227 3.98 -21.59 -6.17
N TYR A 228 4.97 -20.95 -6.78
CA TYR A 228 4.89 -20.50 -8.17
C TYR A 228 5.08 -21.62 -9.19
N SER A 229 5.76 -22.71 -8.81
CA SER A 229 5.76 -23.97 -9.59
C SER A 229 4.38 -24.61 -9.58
N GLU A 230 3.74 -24.71 -8.40
CA GLU A 230 2.41 -25.31 -8.27
C GLU A 230 1.32 -24.49 -9.00
N LEU A 231 1.48 -23.17 -9.10
CA LEU A 231 0.58 -22.28 -9.83
C LEU A 231 0.86 -22.21 -11.35
N GLU A 232 1.98 -22.74 -11.84
CA GLU A 232 2.44 -22.55 -13.22
C GLU A 232 1.39 -22.92 -14.27
N SER A 233 0.75 -24.08 -14.12
CA SER A 233 -0.30 -24.53 -15.04
C SER A 233 -1.52 -23.60 -15.07
N ALA A 234 -1.93 -23.08 -13.91
CA ALA A 234 -3.05 -22.13 -13.82
C ALA A 234 -2.70 -20.77 -14.43
N LEU A 235 -1.45 -20.33 -14.23
CA LEU A 235 -0.89 -19.08 -14.74
C LEU A 235 -0.56 -19.11 -16.24
N SER A 236 -0.50 -20.29 -16.86
CA SER A 236 -0.24 -20.44 -18.29
C SER A 236 -1.16 -19.54 -19.14
N GLY A 237 -0.59 -18.78 -20.06
CA GLY A 237 -1.33 -17.82 -20.90
C GLY A 237 -1.64 -16.47 -20.25
N LEU A 238 -1.19 -16.21 -19.02
CA LEU A 238 -1.17 -14.89 -18.41
C LEU A 238 0.25 -14.31 -18.40
N ASN A 239 0.33 -12.99 -18.46
CA ASN A 239 1.52 -12.29 -17.99
C ASN A 239 1.40 -12.11 -16.47
N VAL A 240 2.35 -12.68 -15.75
CA VAL A 240 2.41 -12.65 -14.28
C VAL A 240 3.47 -11.65 -13.86
N LEU A 241 3.05 -10.65 -13.10
CA LEU A 241 3.91 -9.69 -12.41
C LEU A 241 4.02 -10.09 -10.94
N VAL A 242 5.23 -10.19 -10.42
CA VAL A 242 5.48 -10.24 -8.97
C VAL A 242 6.06 -8.90 -8.54
N GLU A 243 5.33 -8.19 -7.69
CA GLU A 243 5.71 -6.88 -7.16
C GLU A 243 6.40 -7.00 -5.80
N THR A 244 7.45 -6.21 -5.62
CA THR A 244 8.20 -6.07 -4.36
C THR A 244 8.47 -4.60 -4.09
N TYR A 245 8.31 -4.18 -2.83
CA TYR A 245 8.39 -2.76 -2.49
C TYR A 245 8.78 -2.50 -1.04
N PHE A 246 9.10 -1.24 -0.75
CA PHE A 246 9.49 -0.63 0.54
C PHE A 246 10.97 -0.73 0.93
N ALA A 247 11.74 -1.64 0.33
CA ALA A 247 13.17 -1.78 0.57
C ALA A 247 13.83 -2.50 -0.61
N ASP A 248 15.15 -2.67 -0.53
CA ASP A 248 15.89 -3.50 -1.46
C ASP A 248 15.53 -4.98 -1.29
N VAL A 249 15.49 -5.70 -2.41
CA VAL A 249 15.41 -7.16 -2.43
C VAL A 249 16.80 -7.73 -2.15
N PRO A 250 17.00 -8.51 -1.06
CA PRO A 250 18.26 -9.20 -0.79
C PRO A 250 18.69 -10.09 -1.95
N ALA A 251 20.00 -10.30 -2.13
CA ALA A 251 20.55 -11.02 -3.28
C ALA A 251 19.98 -12.45 -3.43
N ASP A 252 19.80 -13.19 -2.32
CA ASP A 252 19.22 -14.53 -2.34
C ASP A 252 17.73 -14.51 -2.73
N SER A 253 16.96 -13.54 -2.21
CA SER A 253 15.58 -13.30 -2.62
C SER A 253 15.48 -12.94 -4.10
N TYR A 254 16.38 -12.09 -4.60
CA TYR A 254 16.44 -11.69 -6.01
C TYR A 254 16.71 -12.89 -6.91
N LYS A 255 17.65 -13.76 -6.53
CA LYS A 255 17.96 -14.99 -7.28
C LYS A 255 16.76 -15.93 -7.36
N ILE A 256 16.06 -16.14 -6.24
CA ILE A 256 14.87 -16.99 -6.21
C ILE A 256 13.76 -16.37 -7.07
N LEU A 257 13.43 -15.11 -6.83
CA LEU A 257 12.39 -14.38 -7.56
C LEU A 257 12.62 -14.43 -9.08
N THR A 258 13.82 -14.13 -9.53
CA THR A 258 14.16 -14.08 -10.96
C THR A 258 14.27 -15.45 -11.64
N SER A 259 14.28 -16.53 -10.86
CA SER A 259 14.30 -17.92 -11.35
C SER A 259 12.92 -18.55 -11.54
N LEU A 260 11.84 -17.87 -11.12
CA LEU A 260 10.48 -18.40 -11.21
C LEU A 260 10.01 -18.47 -12.68
N SER A 261 9.81 -19.68 -13.22
CA SER A 261 9.47 -19.89 -14.63
C SER A 261 8.12 -19.26 -15.01
N SER A 262 7.13 -19.39 -14.12
CA SER A 262 5.75 -18.91 -14.30
C SER A 262 5.61 -17.39 -14.20
N VAL A 263 6.63 -16.68 -13.71
CA VAL A 263 6.62 -15.22 -13.56
C VAL A 263 7.18 -14.57 -14.82
N THR A 264 6.44 -13.64 -15.42
CA THR A 264 6.84 -12.98 -16.69
C THR A 264 7.40 -11.56 -16.48
N ALA A 265 7.15 -10.96 -15.33
CA ALA A 265 7.49 -9.59 -15.01
C ALA A 265 7.85 -9.45 -13.53
N TYR A 266 8.79 -8.57 -13.23
CA TYR A 266 9.23 -8.27 -11.87
C TYR A 266 9.14 -6.78 -11.60
N GLY A 267 8.49 -6.42 -10.49
CA GLY A 267 8.38 -5.05 -10.02
C GLY A 267 9.27 -4.80 -8.82
N PHE A 268 10.04 -3.72 -8.90
CA PHE A 268 11.00 -3.33 -7.87
C PHE A 268 10.83 -1.87 -7.49
N ASP A 269 10.83 -1.61 -6.18
CA ASP A 269 10.98 -0.27 -5.61
C ASP A 269 12.40 0.24 -5.83
N LEU A 270 12.55 1.26 -6.68
CA LEU A 270 13.82 1.89 -7.00
C LEU A 270 14.01 3.25 -6.29
N GLU A 271 13.05 3.63 -5.43
CA GLU A 271 13.15 4.82 -4.58
C GLU A 271 13.82 4.47 -3.25
N ARG A 272 13.32 3.42 -2.58
CA ARG A 272 13.87 2.93 -1.32
C ARG A 272 14.82 1.75 -1.53
N GLY A 273 14.59 0.93 -2.55
CA GLY A 273 15.37 -0.25 -2.86
C GLY A 273 16.51 -0.02 -3.86
N THR A 274 17.21 1.11 -3.76
CA THR A 274 18.23 1.50 -4.75
C THR A 274 19.37 0.47 -4.94
N LYS A 275 19.64 -0.40 -3.96
CA LYS A 275 20.61 -1.50 -4.11
C LYS A 275 20.14 -2.58 -5.10
N THR A 276 18.83 -2.78 -5.26
CA THR A 276 18.27 -3.72 -6.23
C THR A 276 18.56 -3.27 -7.67
N LEU A 277 18.72 -1.97 -7.92
CA LEU A 277 19.15 -1.45 -9.21
C LEU A 277 20.48 -2.07 -9.67
N GLU A 278 21.43 -2.23 -8.75
CA GLU A 278 22.74 -2.81 -9.07
C GLU A 278 22.63 -4.33 -9.35
N LEU A 279 21.74 -5.04 -8.66
CA LEU A 279 21.44 -6.44 -8.97
C LEU A 279 20.86 -6.59 -10.37
N VAL A 280 19.92 -5.71 -10.76
CA VAL A 280 19.32 -5.71 -12.10
C VAL A 280 20.38 -5.45 -13.17
N LYS A 281 21.25 -4.45 -12.98
CA LYS A 281 22.35 -4.15 -13.91
C LYS A 281 23.36 -5.29 -14.03
N SER A 282 23.58 -6.06 -12.95
CA SER A 282 24.49 -7.21 -12.95
C SER A 282 23.95 -8.40 -13.74
N GLY A 283 22.63 -8.50 -13.88
CA GLY A 283 21.99 -9.57 -14.62
C GLY A 283 20.48 -9.59 -14.40
N PHE A 284 19.73 -9.62 -15.51
CA PHE A 284 18.28 -9.71 -15.51
C PHE A 284 17.80 -10.82 -16.47
N PRO A 285 16.75 -11.59 -16.13
CA PRO A 285 16.29 -12.68 -16.99
C PRO A 285 15.84 -12.21 -18.38
N ALA A 286 16.34 -12.88 -19.42
CA ALA A 286 15.99 -12.56 -20.80
C ALA A 286 14.48 -12.72 -21.07
N GLY A 287 13.91 -11.78 -21.82
CA GLY A 287 12.50 -11.81 -22.25
C GLY A 287 11.46 -11.48 -21.18
N LYS A 288 11.87 -11.32 -19.91
CA LYS A 288 10.99 -10.89 -18.80
C LYS A 288 10.86 -9.37 -18.78
N TYR A 289 9.74 -8.86 -18.25
CA TYR A 289 9.53 -7.42 -18.09
C TYR A 289 10.09 -6.92 -16.76
N LEU A 290 10.59 -5.69 -16.75
CA LEU A 290 11.00 -4.96 -15.56
C LEU A 290 10.04 -3.79 -15.34
N PHE A 291 9.34 -3.81 -14.21
CA PHE A 291 8.49 -2.72 -13.76
C PHE A 291 9.31 -1.88 -12.77
N ALA A 292 9.82 -0.74 -13.27
CA ALA A 292 10.75 0.12 -12.56
C ALA A 292 9.98 1.14 -11.71
N GLY A 293 9.90 0.89 -10.40
CA GLY A 293 9.20 1.73 -9.43
C GLY A 293 9.99 2.97 -9.05
N VAL A 294 10.02 3.97 -9.93
CA VAL A 294 10.80 5.22 -9.77
C VAL A 294 9.98 6.41 -9.27
N VAL A 295 8.65 6.32 -9.24
CA VAL A 295 7.81 7.40 -8.68
C VAL A 295 7.37 7.04 -7.26
N ASP A 296 7.82 7.80 -6.26
CA ASP A 296 7.60 7.47 -4.84
C ASP A 296 6.10 7.41 -4.47
N GLY A 297 5.61 6.22 -4.10
CA GLY A 297 4.23 6.02 -3.64
C GLY A 297 3.99 6.29 -2.15
N ARG A 298 5.03 6.58 -1.35
CA ARG A 298 4.95 6.79 0.10
C ARG A 298 5.14 8.23 0.56
N ASN A 299 5.59 9.11 -0.33
CA ASN A 299 5.82 10.50 0.00
C ASN A 299 5.06 11.43 -0.95
N ILE A 300 5.04 12.71 -0.60
CA ILE A 300 4.24 13.72 -1.30
C ILE A 300 5.08 14.65 -2.17
N TRP A 301 6.39 14.43 -2.26
CA TRP A 301 7.24 15.25 -3.12
C TRP A 301 6.96 14.94 -4.59
N ALA A 302 7.01 15.98 -5.43
CA ALA A 302 7.09 15.84 -6.87
C ALA A 302 8.38 15.10 -7.24
N ASP A 303 8.29 14.24 -8.26
CA ASP A 303 9.39 13.42 -8.74
C ASP A 303 10.53 14.27 -9.32
N ASP A 304 11.78 13.82 -9.23
CA ASP A 304 12.87 14.37 -10.03
C ASP A 304 12.87 13.70 -11.41
N LEU A 305 12.04 14.22 -12.33
CA LEU A 305 11.79 13.58 -13.61
C LEU A 305 13.07 13.37 -14.42
N ALA A 306 14.08 14.23 -14.25
CA ALA A 306 15.36 14.10 -14.93
C ALA A 306 16.17 12.92 -14.36
N ALA A 307 16.27 12.81 -13.03
CA ALA A 307 16.94 11.70 -12.38
C ALA A 307 16.24 10.35 -12.63
N SER A 308 14.91 10.33 -12.56
CA SER A 308 14.09 9.16 -12.86
C SER A 308 14.24 8.74 -14.33
N LEU A 309 14.21 9.69 -15.27
CA LEU A 309 14.44 9.41 -16.69
C LEU A 309 15.84 8.83 -16.95
N ALA A 310 16.88 9.37 -16.32
CA ALA A 310 18.25 8.85 -16.45
C ALA A 310 18.37 7.41 -15.94
N THR A 311 17.73 7.12 -14.80
CA THR A 311 17.66 5.77 -14.24
C THR A 311 16.97 4.81 -15.20
N LEU A 312 15.81 5.21 -15.73
CA LEU A 312 15.05 4.41 -16.68
C LEU A 312 15.83 4.16 -17.99
N GLN A 313 16.53 5.15 -18.53
CA GLN A 313 17.38 4.97 -19.71
C GLN A 313 18.52 3.97 -19.46
N SER A 314 19.11 4.00 -18.26
CA SER A 314 20.14 3.02 -17.88
C SER A 314 19.58 1.59 -17.81
N LEU A 315 18.34 1.43 -17.34
CA LEU A 315 17.64 0.15 -17.29
C LEU A 315 17.20 -0.33 -18.68
N GLU A 316 16.80 0.59 -19.56
CA GLU A 316 16.44 0.26 -20.95
C GLU A 316 17.61 -0.41 -21.67
N ALA A 317 18.85 0.02 -21.40
CA ALA A 317 20.04 -0.61 -21.96
C ALA A 317 20.27 -2.06 -21.46
N VAL A 318 19.72 -2.43 -20.29
CA VAL A 318 19.84 -3.77 -19.69
C VAL A 318 18.74 -4.70 -20.19
N VAL A 319 17.48 -4.27 -20.13
CA VAL A 319 16.31 -5.15 -20.39
C VAL A 319 15.72 -4.97 -21.79
N GLY A 320 16.06 -3.88 -22.47
CA GLY A 320 15.54 -3.52 -23.78
C GLY A 320 14.25 -2.70 -23.75
N LYS A 321 14.03 -1.96 -24.84
CA LYS A 321 12.94 -0.99 -24.97
C LYS A 321 11.54 -1.59 -24.79
N ASP A 322 11.30 -2.82 -25.21
CA ASP A 322 9.94 -3.40 -25.13
C ASP A 322 9.65 -4.10 -23.80
N LYS A 323 10.63 -4.15 -22.89
CA LYS A 323 10.55 -4.88 -21.62
C LYS A 323 10.59 -4.00 -20.38
N LEU A 324 10.93 -2.72 -20.53
CA LEU A 324 10.87 -1.76 -19.43
C LEU A 324 9.47 -1.14 -19.31
N VAL A 325 8.97 -1.04 -18.09
CA VAL A 325 7.70 -0.40 -17.74
C VAL A 325 7.97 0.60 -16.62
N VAL A 326 7.55 1.85 -16.81
CA VAL A 326 7.65 2.87 -15.76
C VAL A 326 6.54 2.62 -14.73
N SER A 327 6.88 2.57 -13.45
CA SER A 327 5.96 2.24 -12.37
C SER A 327 6.11 3.19 -11.17
N THR A 328 5.13 3.15 -10.27
CA THR A 328 5.28 3.70 -8.92
C THR A 328 6.11 2.75 -8.05
N SER A 329 6.84 3.27 -7.07
CA SER A 329 7.70 2.48 -6.16
C SER A 329 6.91 1.50 -5.30
N CYS A 330 5.65 1.80 -5.03
CA CYS A 330 4.68 0.96 -4.35
C CYS A 330 3.26 1.48 -4.66
N SER A 331 2.25 0.94 -3.99
CA SER A 331 0.88 1.46 -4.09
C SER A 331 0.80 2.92 -3.63
N LEU A 332 0.11 3.76 -4.41
CA LEU A 332 -0.16 5.15 -4.04
C LEU A 332 -1.13 5.28 -2.85
N MET A 333 -1.65 4.18 -2.29
CA MET A 333 -2.45 4.18 -1.07
C MET A 333 -1.76 4.89 0.12
N HIS A 334 -0.43 5.01 0.09
CA HIS A 334 0.36 5.67 1.12
C HIS A 334 0.53 7.18 0.93
N THR A 335 -0.06 7.77 -0.11
CA THR A 335 -0.07 9.22 -0.35
C THR A 335 -1.49 9.79 -0.33
N ALA A 336 -1.60 11.13 -0.26
CA ALA A 336 -2.87 11.83 -0.37
C ALA A 336 -3.44 11.69 -1.80
N VAL A 337 -4.75 11.96 -1.97
CA VAL A 337 -5.46 11.65 -3.22
C VAL A 337 -5.12 12.64 -4.33
N ASP A 338 -5.34 13.94 -4.11
CA ASP A 338 -5.20 14.94 -5.17
C ASP A 338 -4.85 16.31 -4.61
N LEU A 339 -3.72 16.86 -5.09
CA LEU A 339 -3.16 18.14 -4.66
C LEU A 339 -4.05 19.33 -5.07
N VAL A 340 -4.91 19.17 -6.09
CA VAL A 340 -5.81 20.24 -6.54
C VAL A 340 -6.78 20.70 -5.43
N ASN A 341 -7.00 19.86 -4.41
CA ASN A 341 -7.86 20.18 -3.28
C ASN A 341 -7.17 21.03 -2.20
N GLU A 342 -5.86 21.27 -2.32
CA GLU A 342 -5.13 22.15 -1.40
C GLU A 342 -5.39 23.62 -1.74
N THR A 343 -6.29 24.26 -1.00
CA THR A 343 -6.69 25.66 -1.25
C THR A 343 -5.89 26.69 -0.46
N LYS A 344 -5.08 26.24 0.52
CA LYS A 344 -4.37 27.14 1.46
C LYS A 344 -2.86 27.18 1.29
N LEU A 345 -2.27 26.14 0.70
CA LEU A 345 -0.84 26.13 0.42
C LEU A 345 -0.53 27.18 -0.66
N ASP A 346 0.58 27.89 -0.48
CA ASP A 346 1.12 28.81 -1.48
C ASP A 346 1.65 28.06 -2.69
N ASP A 347 1.72 28.74 -3.84
CA ASP A 347 2.07 28.13 -5.12
C ASP A 347 3.52 27.61 -5.16
N GLU A 348 4.43 28.25 -4.42
CA GLU A 348 5.82 27.78 -4.30
C GLU A 348 5.85 26.39 -3.65
N ILE A 349 5.27 26.22 -2.46
CA ILE A 349 5.21 24.91 -1.80
C ILE A 349 4.44 23.90 -2.64
N LYS A 350 3.28 24.28 -3.21
CA LYS A 350 2.50 23.37 -4.05
C LYS A 350 3.31 22.81 -5.21
N SER A 351 4.16 23.63 -5.83
CA SER A 351 5.01 23.19 -6.95
C SER A 351 5.99 22.08 -6.57
N TRP A 352 6.32 21.94 -5.29
CA TRP A 352 7.23 20.92 -4.78
C TRP A 352 6.54 19.58 -4.50
N LEU A 353 5.20 19.54 -4.58
CA LEU A 353 4.39 18.41 -4.15
C LEU A 353 3.73 17.69 -5.33
N ALA A 354 3.50 16.39 -5.16
CA ALA A 354 2.67 15.56 -6.02
C ALA A 354 1.92 14.55 -5.14
N PHE A 355 0.59 14.54 -5.24
CA PHE A 355 -0.27 13.54 -4.59
C PHE A 355 -0.57 12.42 -5.61
N ALA A 356 -1.39 11.42 -5.25
CA ALA A 356 -1.63 10.25 -6.10
C ALA A 356 -2.07 10.61 -7.53
N ALA A 357 -2.96 11.60 -7.69
CA ALA A 357 -3.40 12.08 -8.99
C ALA A 357 -2.25 12.64 -9.86
N GLN A 358 -1.36 13.43 -9.26
CA GLN A 358 -0.19 13.99 -9.94
C GLN A 358 0.85 12.90 -10.25
N LYS A 359 1.05 11.95 -9.35
CA LYS A 359 1.99 10.82 -9.54
C LYS A 359 1.61 9.91 -10.71
N VAL A 360 0.32 9.75 -10.96
CA VAL A 360 -0.17 9.07 -12.18
C VAL A 360 0.29 9.79 -13.45
N VAL A 361 0.28 11.13 -13.45
CA VAL A 361 0.76 11.95 -14.57
C VAL A 361 2.28 11.86 -14.70
N GLU A 362 3.03 11.92 -13.59
CA GLU A 362 4.50 11.78 -13.57
C GLU A 362 4.95 10.47 -14.22
N VAL A 363 4.35 9.34 -13.84
CA VAL A 363 4.65 8.02 -14.42
C VAL A 363 4.42 8.03 -15.94
N ASN A 364 3.31 8.60 -16.41
CA ASN A 364 3.03 8.63 -17.84
C ASN A 364 3.94 9.62 -18.61
N ALA A 365 4.32 10.74 -18.00
CA ALA A 365 5.26 11.69 -18.59
C ALA A 365 6.64 11.05 -18.81
N LEU A 366 7.13 10.29 -17.82
CA LEU A 366 8.37 9.51 -17.93
C LEU A 366 8.26 8.43 -19.03
N ALA A 367 7.13 7.70 -19.08
CA ALA A 367 6.91 6.69 -20.12
C ALA A 367 6.87 7.29 -21.54
N LYS A 368 6.25 8.47 -21.70
CA LYS A 368 6.25 9.21 -22.97
C LYS A 368 7.66 9.72 -23.33
N ALA A 369 8.42 10.21 -22.36
CA ALA A 369 9.79 10.65 -22.58
C ALA A 369 10.70 9.53 -23.12
N LEU A 370 10.64 8.32 -22.54
CA LEU A 370 11.35 7.15 -23.08
C LEU A 370 10.85 6.71 -24.46
N ALA A 371 9.59 6.99 -24.78
CA ALA A 371 9.04 6.76 -26.12
C ALA A 371 9.48 7.81 -27.15
N GLY A 372 10.29 8.81 -26.77
CA GLY A 372 10.70 9.92 -27.65
C GLY A 372 9.66 11.04 -27.76
N GLN A 373 8.64 11.06 -26.89
CA GLN A 373 7.55 12.03 -26.86
C GLN A 373 7.60 12.87 -25.57
N LYS A 374 8.80 13.33 -25.22
CA LYS A 374 9.02 14.11 -24.00
C LYS A 374 8.27 15.44 -24.08
N ASP A 375 7.43 15.70 -23.08
CA ASP A 375 6.79 17.01 -22.89
C ASP A 375 7.80 17.97 -22.26
N GLU A 376 8.47 18.76 -23.10
CA GLU A 376 9.52 19.69 -22.65
C GLU A 376 8.99 20.77 -21.70
N ALA A 377 7.72 21.18 -21.83
CA ALA A 377 7.13 22.17 -20.94
C ALA A 377 6.94 21.59 -19.53
N TYR A 378 6.42 20.36 -19.44
CA TYR A 378 6.23 19.67 -18.17
C TYR A 378 7.56 19.40 -17.45
N PHE A 379 8.58 18.91 -18.18
CA PHE A 379 9.91 18.67 -17.62
C PHE A 379 10.61 19.97 -17.21
N SER A 380 10.44 21.06 -17.96
CA SER A 380 11.02 22.37 -17.60
C SER A 380 10.37 22.95 -16.34
N ALA A 381 9.05 22.82 -16.20
CA ALA A 381 8.33 23.24 -14.99
C ALA A 381 8.77 22.42 -13.77
N ASN A 382 8.93 21.10 -13.92
CA ASN A 382 9.45 20.23 -12.88
C ASN A 382 10.89 20.62 -12.46
N ALA A 383 11.78 20.85 -13.43
CA ALA A 383 13.14 21.29 -13.15
C ALA A 383 13.19 22.64 -12.39
N ALA A 384 12.33 23.59 -12.77
CA ALA A 384 12.21 24.87 -12.07
C ALA A 384 11.69 24.69 -10.62
N ALA A 385 10.70 23.83 -10.40
CA ALA A 385 10.19 23.51 -9.07
C ALA A 385 11.29 22.89 -8.19
N LEU A 386 12.05 21.92 -8.70
CA LEU A 386 13.18 21.31 -7.98
C LEU A 386 14.27 22.32 -7.64
N ALA A 387 14.63 23.19 -8.60
CA ALA A 387 15.62 24.24 -8.39
C ALA A 387 15.15 25.22 -7.30
N SER A 388 13.89 25.67 -7.34
CA SER A 388 13.33 26.57 -6.33
C SER A 388 13.34 25.94 -4.93
N ARG A 389 13.01 24.65 -4.81
CA ARG A 389 13.06 23.93 -3.53
C ARG A 389 14.49 23.84 -2.99
N ARG A 390 15.46 23.52 -3.84
CA ARG A 390 16.88 23.36 -3.46
C ARG A 390 17.51 24.67 -3.00
N SER A 391 17.07 25.81 -3.56
CA SER A 391 17.59 27.14 -3.19
C SER A 391 16.75 27.87 -2.14
N SER A 392 15.55 27.39 -1.81
CA SER A 392 14.63 28.12 -0.93
C SER A 392 15.16 28.25 0.50
N PRO A 393 15.17 29.46 1.09
CA PRO A 393 15.51 29.67 2.51
C PRO A 393 14.45 29.08 3.46
N ARG A 394 13.30 28.62 2.93
CA ARG A 394 12.28 27.89 3.69
C ARG A 394 12.69 26.44 3.98
N VAL A 395 13.66 25.91 3.24
CA VAL A 395 14.14 24.53 3.37
C VAL A 395 15.38 24.45 4.25
N THR A 396 16.40 25.25 3.96
CA THR A 396 17.68 25.24 4.70
C THR A 396 17.72 26.35 5.73
N ASN A 397 18.06 26.03 6.98
CA ASN A 397 18.17 26.99 8.07
C ASN A 397 19.53 26.84 8.79
N GLU A 398 20.33 27.91 8.78
CA GLU A 398 21.68 27.89 9.36
C GLU A 398 21.70 27.64 10.87
N GLU A 399 20.72 28.18 11.61
CA GLU A 399 20.64 28.00 13.07
C GLU A 399 20.36 26.54 13.43
N VAL A 400 19.56 25.85 12.62
CA VAL A 400 19.33 24.39 12.78
C VAL A 400 20.62 23.61 12.53
N GLN A 401 21.39 23.96 11.51
CA GLN A 401 22.67 23.30 11.21
C GLN A 401 23.71 23.53 12.32
N LYS A 402 23.79 24.76 12.84
CA LYS A 402 24.64 25.09 14.00
C LYS A 402 24.23 24.30 15.24
N ALA A 403 22.93 24.23 15.54
CA ALA A 403 22.41 23.48 16.68
C ALA A 403 22.70 21.98 16.58
N ALA A 404 22.53 21.38 15.40
CA ALA A 404 22.86 19.97 15.17
C ALA A 404 24.35 19.68 15.36
N THR A 405 25.22 20.57 14.88
CA THR A 405 26.69 20.43 15.04
C THR A 405 27.14 20.60 16.50
N ALA A 406 26.39 21.36 17.30
CA ALA A 406 26.71 21.63 18.69
C ALA A 406 26.34 20.48 19.65
N LEU A 407 25.65 19.44 19.17
CA LEU A 407 25.23 18.30 19.99
C LEU A 407 26.44 17.55 20.56
N LYS A 408 26.48 17.43 21.89
CA LYS A 408 27.49 16.66 22.62
C LYS A 408 26.88 15.38 23.17
N GLY A 409 27.71 14.35 23.37
CA GLY A 409 27.26 13.09 23.97
C GLY A 409 26.57 13.27 25.34
N SER A 410 26.91 14.33 26.08
CA SER A 410 26.26 14.72 27.33
C SER A 410 24.81 15.17 27.15
N ASP A 411 24.42 15.73 26.00
CA ASP A 411 23.06 16.26 25.79
C ASP A 411 22.01 15.13 25.72
N HIS A 412 22.45 13.92 25.41
CA HIS A 412 21.61 12.72 25.43
C HIS A 412 21.41 12.15 26.84
N ARG A 413 22.11 12.67 27.86
CA ARG A 413 22.11 12.09 29.21
C ARG A 413 22.00 13.16 30.28
N ARG A 414 21.01 13.00 31.15
CA ARG A 414 20.94 13.78 32.39
C ARG A 414 22.20 13.52 33.23
N ALA A 415 22.76 14.58 33.84
CA ALA A 415 23.96 14.48 34.67
C ALA A 415 23.77 13.60 35.93
N THR A 416 22.56 13.52 36.46
CA THR A 416 22.22 12.69 37.62
C THR A 416 21.74 11.31 37.20
N THR A 417 22.06 10.28 37.98
CA THR A 417 21.59 8.91 37.76
C THR A 417 20.08 8.79 37.94
N VAL A 418 19.48 7.74 37.38
CA VAL A 418 18.02 7.51 37.53
C VAL A 418 17.61 7.32 38.99
N SER A 419 18.39 6.61 39.80
CA SER A 419 18.12 6.40 41.22
C SER A 419 18.03 7.71 42.00
N ALA A 420 19.05 8.58 41.87
CA ALA A 420 19.07 9.87 42.54
C ALA A 420 17.90 10.78 42.11
N ARG A 421 17.44 10.66 40.84
CA ARG A 421 16.27 11.40 40.36
C ARG A 421 14.97 10.85 40.93
N LEU A 422 14.83 9.55 41.07
CA LEU A 422 13.64 8.93 41.65
C LEU A 422 13.44 9.38 43.10
N ASP A 423 14.52 9.47 43.90
CA ASP A 423 14.45 9.98 45.28
C ASP A 423 13.98 11.43 45.32
N ALA A 424 14.54 12.29 44.45
CA ALA A 424 14.14 13.69 44.34
C ALA A 424 12.70 13.85 43.85
N GLN A 425 12.26 13.03 42.89
CA GLN A 425 10.89 13.00 42.38
C GLN A 425 9.90 12.54 43.45
N GLN A 426 10.23 11.49 44.21
CA GLN A 426 9.39 10.99 45.30
C GLN A 426 9.25 12.05 46.41
N LYS A 427 10.35 12.73 46.78
CA LYS A 427 10.30 13.85 47.73
C LYS A 427 9.41 15.00 47.26
N LYS A 428 9.34 15.24 45.94
CA LYS A 428 8.58 16.35 45.35
C LYS A 428 7.11 16.03 45.12
N LEU A 429 6.82 14.85 44.56
CA LEU A 429 5.48 14.45 44.11
C LEU A 429 4.73 13.62 45.15
N ASN A 430 5.46 12.92 46.04
CA ASN A 430 4.93 12.04 47.07
C ASN A 430 3.84 11.09 46.55
N LEU A 431 4.08 10.47 45.39
CA LEU A 431 3.13 9.56 44.78
C LEU A 431 3.00 8.27 45.61
N PRO A 432 1.80 7.66 45.70
CA PRO A 432 1.65 6.38 46.37
C PRO A 432 2.40 5.28 45.61
N ILE A 433 2.68 4.17 46.31
CA ILE A 433 3.13 2.94 45.66
C ILE A 433 2.01 2.47 44.72
N LEU A 434 2.36 2.15 43.46
CA LEU A 434 1.44 1.92 42.34
C LEU A 434 0.60 3.17 41.96
N PRO A 435 1.24 4.27 41.51
CA PRO A 435 0.52 5.44 41.04
C PRO A 435 -0.28 5.12 39.79
N THR A 436 -1.50 5.65 39.70
CA THR A 436 -2.35 5.54 38.52
C THR A 436 -2.24 6.79 37.66
N THR A 437 -2.21 6.61 36.34
CA THR A 437 -2.20 7.70 35.36
C THR A 437 -2.86 7.24 34.07
N THR A 438 -3.13 8.18 33.16
CA THR A 438 -3.51 7.88 31.77
C THR A 438 -2.35 8.17 30.82
N ILE A 439 -2.48 7.80 29.54
CA ILE A 439 -1.44 8.02 28.51
C ILE A 439 -1.66 9.35 27.76
N GLY A 440 -2.73 10.10 28.07
CA GLY A 440 -2.96 11.45 27.52
C GLY A 440 -4.39 11.70 27.06
N SER A 441 -4.72 11.35 25.81
CA SER A 441 -5.94 11.81 25.13
C SER A 441 -7.25 11.26 25.72
N PHE A 442 -8.31 12.08 25.63
CA PHE A 442 -9.70 11.75 25.97
C PHE A 442 -10.60 11.83 24.72
N PRO A 443 -11.84 11.28 24.74
CA PRO A 443 -12.75 11.32 23.60
C PRO A 443 -12.96 12.75 23.05
N GLN A 444 -12.79 12.91 21.74
CA GLN A 444 -13.07 14.18 21.06
C GLN A 444 -14.54 14.25 20.64
N THR A 445 -15.27 15.22 21.20
CA THR A 445 -16.70 15.44 20.89
C THR A 445 -16.91 16.16 19.54
N VAL A 446 -18.14 16.16 19.05
CA VAL A 446 -18.53 16.86 17.81
C VAL A 446 -18.33 18.37 17.95
N GLU A 447 -18.62 18.92 19.13
CA GLU A 447 -18.46 20.34 19.47
C GLU A 447 -16.99 20.75 19.36
N LEU A 448 -16.06 19.97 19.93
CA LEU A 448 -14.62 20.24 19.83
C LEU A 448 -14.13 20.20 18.38
N ARG A 449 -14.64 19.27 17.56
CA ARG A 449 -14.34 19.21 16.13
C ARG A 449 -14.92 20.43 15.39
N ARG A 450 -16.11 20.90 15.75
CA ARG A 450 -16.76 22.09 15.16
C ARG A 450 -16.00 23.37 15.50
N VAL A 451 -15.64 23.57 16.76
CA VAL A 451 -14.82 24.72 17.20
C VAL A 451 -13.49 24.73 16.47
N ARG A 452 -12.80 23.59 16.35
CA ARG A 452 -11.54 23.49 15.61
C ARG A 452 -11.70 23.76 14.10
N ARG A 453 -12.86 23.42 13.51
CA ARG A 453 -13.16 23.72 12.09
C ARG A 453 -13.53 25.18 11.85
N GLY A 454 -14.31 25.80 12.75
CA GLY A 454 -14.75 27.19 12.64
C GLY A 454 -13.72 28.22 13.12
N GLY A 455 -12.78 27.79 13.97
CA GLY A 455 -11.86 28.68 14.68
C GLY A 455 -10.40 28.53 14.23
N GLY A 456 -10.03 29.21 13.16
CA GLY A 456 -8.79 29.97 13.18
C GLY A 456 -9.02 31.21 14.03
N VAL A 457 -8.99 31.08 15.36
CA VAL A 457 -9.01 32.11 16.44
C VAL A 457 -10.09 33.23 16.42
N HIS A 458 -10.67 33.63 15.29
CA HIS A 458 -11.43 34.87 15.16
C HIS A 458 -12.94 34.78 15.44
N GLN A 459 -13.56 33.59 15.42
CA GLN A 459 -15.02 33.47 15.60
C GLN A 459 -15.49 33.25 17.05
N CYS A 460 -14.59 32.97 17.99
CA CYS A 460 -14.98 32.69 19.38
C CYS A 460 -15.23 33.94 20.24
N HIS A 461 -15.07 35.16 19.70
CA HIS A 461 -15.23 36.41 20.44
C HIS A 461 -16.52 37.20 20.15
N GLN A 462 -17.42 36.70 19.30
CA GLN A 462 -18.73 37.34 19.10
C GLN A 462 -19.84 36.48 19.72
N GLY A 463 -20.09 36.69 21.02
CA GLY A 463 -21.12 35.97 21.74
C GLY A 463 -21.15 36.30 23.23
N GLY A 464 -20.96 37.57 23.57
CA GLY A 464 -21.05 38.08 24.93
C GLY A 464 -21.35 39.57 24.89
N ASP A 465 -22.63 39.90 24.68
CA ASP A 465 -23.33 41.05 25.24
C ASP A 465 -24.74 40.58 25.62
#